data_AF-A0A1B9MYT8-F1
#
_entry.id   AF-A0A1B9MYT8-F1
#
_cell.length_a   1.000
_cell.length_b   1.000
_cell.length_c   1.000
_cell.angle_alpha   90.00
_cell.angle_beta   90.00
_cell.angle_gamma   90.00
#
_symmetry.space_group_name_H-M   'P 1'
#
loop_
_entity.id
_entity.type
_entity.pdbx_description
1 polymer ?
#
loop_
_entity_poly.entity_id
_entity_poly.type
_entity_poly.pdbx_seq_one_letter_code
_entity_poly.pdbx_strand_id
1 'polypeptide(L)'
;MNKLTPQNKHQEHMIQILLAKMQGLTVERKINYVWSWSNPNDIFLDSEYRIAQKPTPLPITREIWAMIAEEWKWASMDKSKDVNFFTHEPAIYKPDGIWGFNVGNYCQSILAINTNGINWEQSLTKRPEDV
;
A
#
# COMPACT_ATOMS: atom_id res chain seq x y z
N MET A 1 -11.80 -8.26 -37.42
CA MET A 1 -11.72 -8.59 -35.98
C MET A 1 -13.02 -8.18 -35.33
N ASN A 2 -13.67 -9.09 -34.58
CA ASN A 2 -14.87 -8.74 -33.83
C ASN A 2 -14.46 -7.97 -32.58
N LYS A 3 -15.04 -6.79 -32.37
CA LYS A 3 -14.83 -5.99 -31.16
C LYS A 3 -15.63 -6.62 -30.03
N LEU A 4 -14.96 -7.11 -28.99
CA LEU A 4 -15.62 -7.59 -27.78
C LEU A 4 -16.12 -6.38 -26.99
N THR A 5 -17.41 -6.39 -26.66
CA THR A 5 -18.05 -5.33 -25.87
C THR A 5 -18.62 -5.97 -24.60
N PRO A 6 -18.33 -5.44 -23.40
CA PRO A 6 -18.92 -5.96 -22.17
C PRO A 6 -20.45 -5.89 -22.22
N GLN A 7 -21.11 -6.96 -21.78
CA GLN A 7 -22.55 -7.17 -21.82
C GLN A 7 -23.24 -6.86 -20.50
N ASN A 8 -22.46 -6.74 -19.42
CA ASN A 8 -22.97 -6.46 -18.07
C ASN A 8 -21.89 -5.78 -17.22
N LYS A 9 -22.30 -5.29 -16.05
CA LYS A 9 -21.41 -4.58 -15.10
C LYS A 9 -20.23 -5.43 -14.64
N HIS A 10 -20.39 -6.75 -14.52
CA HIS A 10 -19.29 -7.65 -14.13
C HIS A 10 -18.20 -7.65 -15.21
N GLN A 11 -18.58 -7.82 -16.48
CA GLN A 11 -17.63 -7.77 -17.59
C GLN A 11 -16.95 -6.41 -17.71
N GLU A 12 -17.69 -5.32 -17.50
CA GLU A 12 -17.12 -3.96 -17.48
C GLU A 12 -16.09 -3.78 -16.36
N HIS A 13 -16.43 -4.22 -15.14
CA HIS A 13 -15.50 -4.19 -13.99
C HIS A 13 -14.23 -4.99 -14.26
N MET A 14 -14.35 -6.21 -14.80
CA MET A 14 -13.20 -7.06 -15.11
C MET A 14 -12.28 -6.43 -16.17
N ILE A 15 -12.85 -5.73 -17.15
CA ILE A 15 -12.08 -4.95 -18.13
C ILE A 15 -11.34 -3.80 -17.44
N GLN A 16 -11.99 -3.06 -16.53
CA GLN A 16 -11.33 -2.00 -15.76
C GLN A 16 -10.16 -2.53 -14.91
N ILE A 17 -10.32 -3.71 -14.28
CA ILE A 17 -9.26 -4.37 -13.52
C ILE A 17 -8.08 -4.76 -14.41
N LEU A 18 -8.35 -5.32 -15.60
CA LEU A 18 -7.30 -5.65 -16.57
C LEU A 18 -6.53 -4.40 -17.00
N LEU A 19 -7.23 -3.32 -17.33
CA LEU A 19 -6.62 -2.04 -17.69
C LEU A 19 -5.78 -1.47 -16.54
N ALA A 20 -6.26 -1.54 -15.31
CA ALA A 20 -5.52 -1.10 -14.13
C ALA A 20 -4.20 -1.86 -13.98
N LYS A 21 -4.21 -3.19 -14.14
CA LYS A 21 -2.98 -4.02 -14.12
C LYS A 21 -2.02 -3.63 -15.25
N MET A 22 -2.53 -3.43 -16.47
CA MET A 22 -1.72 -2.99 -17.62
C MET A 22 -1.10 -1.60 -17.40
N GLN A 23 -1.74 -0.74 -16.60
CA GLN A 23 -1.24 0.57 -16.21
C GLN A 23 -0.28 0.51 -15.00
N GLY A 24 0.03 -0.68 -14.49
CA GLY A 24 0.90 -0.86 -13.32
C GLY A 24 0.25 -0.46 -11.99
N LEU A 25 -1.08 -0.29 -11.95
CA LEU A 25 -1.78 0.00 -10.70
C LEU A 25 -1.88 -1.27 -9.84
N THR A 26 -1.76 -1.09 -8.53
CA THR A 26 -1.97 -2.17 -7.58
C THR A 26 -3.44 -2.60 -7.60
N VAL A 27 -3.67 -3.89 -7.84
CA VAL A 27 -5.00 -4.51 -7.78
C VAL A 27 -5.00 -5.52 -6.66
N GLU A 28 -6.06 -5.50 -5.85
CA GLU A 28 -6.30 -6.52 -4.83
C GLU A 28 -7.38 -7.49 -5.30
N ARG A 29 -7.22 -8.74 -4.90
CA ARG A 29 -8.18 -9.84 -5.05
C ARG A 29 -8.64 -10.28 -3.66
N LYS A 30 -9.92 -10.58 -3.50
CA LYS A 30 -10.45 -11.13 -2.25
C LYS A 30 -10.20 -12.63 -2.18
N ILE A 31 -9.52 -13.09 -1.12
CA ILE A 31 -9.22 -14.49 -0.82
C ILE A 31 -9.64 -14.73 0.63
N ASN A 32 -10.52 -15.70 0.86
CA ASN A 32 -11.03 -16.04 2.21
C ASN A 32 -11.45 -14.80 3.02
N TYR A 33 -12.24 -13.91 2.40
CA TYR A 33 -12.73 -12.64 2.98
C TYR A 33 -11.68 -11.53 3.19
N VAL A 34 -10.42 -11.76 2.85
CA VAL A 34 -9.34 -10.77 2.98
C VAL A 34 -8.89 -10.28 1.61
N TRP A 35 -8.67 -8.96 1.48
CA TRP A 35 -8.04 -8.38 0.29
C TRP A 35 -6.53 -8.64 0.32
N SER A 36 -6.03 -9.30 -0.72
CA SER A 36 -4.62 -9.59 -0.94
C SER A 36 -4.19 -9.08 -2.31
N TRP A 37 -2.90 -8.85 -2.52
CA TRP A 37 -2.38 -8.44 -3.81
C TRP A 37 -2.70 -9.49 -4.86
N SER A 38 -3.29 -9.04 -5.96
CA SER A 38 -3.49 -9.88 -7.12
C SER A 38 -2.18 -9.97 -7.89
N ASN A 39 -1.83 -11.16 -8.37
CA ASN A 39 -0.77 -11.33 -9.35
C ASN A 39 -1.09 -10.45 -10.59
N PRO A 40 -0.12 -9.66 -11.09
CA PRO A 40 -0.34 -8.77 -12.23
C PRO A 40 -0.60 -9.53 -13.54
N ASN A 41 -0.20 -10.80 -13.64
CA ASN A 41 -0.21 -11.58 -14.87
C ASN A 41 -1.45 -12.47 -15.04
N ASP A 42 -2.33 -12.55 -14.06
CA ASP A 42 -3.52 -13.42 -14.12
C ASP A 42 -4.84 -12.67 -13.84
N ILE A 43 -5.95 -13.27 -14.22
CA ILE A 43 -7.28 -12.82 -13.82
C ILE A 43 -8.23 -14.02 -13.72
N PHE A 44 -8.80 -14.21 -12.54
CA PHE A 44 -9.79 -15.26 -12.25
C PHE A 44 -11.21 -14.70 -12.35
N LEU A 45 -12.05 -15.26 -13.22
CA LEU A 45 -13.36 -14.70 -13.56
C LEU A 45 -14.36 -14.66 -12.39
N ASP A 46 -14.21 -15.59 -11.44
CA ASP A 46 -15.11 -15.75 -10.29
C ASP A 46 -14.59 -15.05 -9.03
N SER A 47 -13.55 -14.23 -9.15
CA SER A 47 -12.97 -13.52 -8.00
C SER A 47 -13.44 -12.07 -7.92
N GLU A 48 -13.62 -11.60 -6.67
CA GLU A 48 -13.81 -10.18 -6.40
C GLU A 48 -12.47 -9.45 -6.48
N TYR A 49 -12.44 -8.37 -7.25
CA TYR A 49 -11.28 -7.47 -7.37
C TYR A 49 -11.65 -6.05 -6.99
N ARG A 50 -10.64 -5.31 -6.54
CA ARG A 50 -10.67 -3.85 -6.47
C ARG A 50 -9.33 -3.28 -6.91
N ILE A 51 -9.36 -2.11 -7.53
CA ILE A 51 -8.16 -1.31 -7.69
C ILE A 51 -7.81 -0.80 -6.29
N ALA A 52 -6.61 -1.11 -5.80
CA ALA A 52 -6.18 -0.59 -4.52
C ALA A 52 -6.13 0.94 -4.62
N GLN A 53 -6.44 1.62 -3.52
CA GLN A 53 -6.25 3.07 -3.48
C GLN A 53 -4.77 3.39 -3.77
N LYS A 54 -4.50 4.56 -4.37
CA LYS A 54 -3.11 4.97 -4.59
C LYS A 54 -2.40 4.98 -3.24
N PRO A 55 -1.16 4.45 -3.15
CA PRO A 55 -0.34 4.63 -1.97
C PRO A 55 -0.36 6.11 -1.56
N THR A 56 -0.58 6.34 -0.27
CA THR A 56 -0.55 7.67 0.31
C THR A 56 0.67 7.70 1.22
N PRO A 57 1.89 7.74 0.64
CA PRO A 57 3.10 7.73 1.44
C PRO A 57 3.08 8.91 2.41
N LEU A 58 3.74 8.74 3.54
CA LEU A 58 3.93 9.81 4.50
C LEU A 58 4.72 10.95 3.85
N PRO A 59 4.31 12.21 4.05
CA PRO A 59 4.99 13.38 3.50
C PRO A 59 6.27 13.71 4.30
N ILE A 60 7.16 12.73 4.44
CA ILE A 60 8.46 12.87 5.07
C ILE A 60 9.42 13.35 3.99
N THR A 61 9.82 14.60 4.07
CA THR A 61 10.71 15.19 3.08
C THR A 61 12.13 14.64 3.22
N ARG A 62 12.96 14.89 2.22
CA ARG A 62 14.37 14.47 2.23
C ARG A 62 15.14 15.13 3.38
N GLU A 63 14.82 16.38 3.69
CA GLU A 63 15.42 17.12 4.80
C GLU A 63 15.06 16.50 6.15
N ILE A 64 13.82 16.02 6.30
CA ILE A 64 13.41 15.27 7.50
C ILE A 64 14.14 13.94 7.58
N TRP A 65 14.23 13.18 6.48
CA TRP A 65 15.01 11.95 6.43
C TRP A 65 16.49 12.17 6.78
N ALA A 66 17.10 13.27 6.36
CA ALA A 66 18.48 13.61 6.68
C ALA A 66 18.72 13.90 8.18
N MET A 67 17.67 14.26 8.93
CA MET A 67 17.74 14.45 10.39
C MET A 67 17.52 13.15 11.18
N ILE A 68 17.03 12.10 10.52
CA ILE A 68 16.78 10.80 11.13
C ILE A 68 18.01 9.92 10.92
N ALA A 69 18.41 9.20 11.97
CA ALA A 69 19.55 8.29 11.91
C ALA A 69 19.39 7.24 10.79
N GLU A 70 20.49 6.94 10.09
CA GLU A 70 20.49 6.20 8.83
C GLU A 70 19.97 4.75 8.94
N GLU A 71 19.99 4.18 10.14
CA GLU A 71 19.48 2.84 10.38
C GLU A 71 17.96 2.73 10.15
N TRP A 72 17.22 3.84 10.23
CA TRP A 72 15.78 3.90 9.99
C TRP A 72 15.49 4.07 8.50
N LYS A 73 15.03 2.97 7.87
CA LYS A 73 14.89 2.86 6.41
C LYS A 73 13.45 2.96 5.91
N TRP A 74 12.48 2.84 6.82
CA TRP A 74 11.06 2.83 6.48
C TRP A 74 10.26 3.62 7.50
N ALA A 75 9.14 4.19 7.08
CA ALA A 75 8.16 4.81 7.93
C ALA A 75 6.75 4.37 7.55
N SER A 76 5.86 4.20 8.52
CA SER A 76 4.44 3.97 8.27
C SER A 76 3.59 4.64 9.34
N MET A 77 2.29 4.69 9.09
CA MET A 77 1.28 5.19 10.02
C MET A 77 0.29 4.08 10.33
N ASP A 78 0.05 3.86 11.63
CA ASP A 78 -0.93 2.92 12.12
C ASP A 78 -2.35 3.50 12.08
N LYS A 79 -3.36 2.66 12.33
CA LYS A 79 -4.76 3.08 12.43
C LYS A 79 -5.00 4.17 13.48
N SER A 80 -4.19 4.18 14.54
CA SER A 80 -4.19 5.20 15.60
C SER A 80 -3.57 6.54 15.17
N LYS A 81 -3.06 6.63 13.94
CA LYS A 81 -2.31 7.76 13.37
C LYS A 81 -0.91 7.96 13.94
N ASP A 82 -0.43 7.00 14.72
CA ASP A 82 0.96 6.96 15.17
C ASP A 82 1.88 6.69 13.98
N VAL A 83 2.88 7.55 13.79
CA VAL A 83 3.93 7.33 12.79
C VAL A 83 5.06 6.56 13.43
N ASN A 84 5.50 5.48 12.80
CA ASN A 84 6.58 4.63 13.28
C ASN A 84 7.68 4.55 12.22
N PHE A 85 8.93 4.52 12.68
CA PHE A 85 10.10 4.23 11.86
C PHE A 85 10.58 2.81 12.08
N PHE A 86 11.11 2.19 11.02
CA PHE A 86 11.57 0.82 11.04
C PHE A 86 12.92 0.68 10.35
N THR A 87 13.75 -0.21 10.91
CA THR A 87 15.04 -0.59 10.32
C THR A 87 14.90 -1.56 9.13
N HIS A 88 13.77 -2.26 9.05
CA HIS A 88 13.44 -3.24 8.01
C HIS A 88 12.04 -2.97 7.47
N GLU A 89 11.73 -3.51 6.29
CA GLU A 89 10.42 -3.34 5.68
C GLU A 89 9.33 -3.98 6.57
N PRO A 90 8.38 -3.21 7.11
CA PRO A 90 7.30 -3.74 7.90
C PRO A 90 6.18 -4.31 7.02
N ALA A 91 5.42 -5.25 7.58
CA ALA A 91 4.18 -5.74 7.02
C ALA A 91 2.99 -5.22 7.84
N ILE A 92 1.87 -4.99 7.16
CA ILE A 92 0.63 -4.60 7.81
C ILE A 92 -0.07 -5.82 8.45
N TYR A 93 -0.39 -5.72 9.73
CA TYR A 93 -1.29 -6.65 10.41
C TYR A 93 -2.70 -6.05 10.45
N LYS A 94 -3.47 -6.31 9.40
CA LYS A 94 -4.81 -5.72 9.18
C LYS A 94 -5.79 -5.87 10.35
N PRO A 95 -5.86 -6.99 11.10
CA PRO A 95 -6.80 -7.13 12.21
C PRO A 95 -6.61 -6.08 13.31
N ASP A 96 -5.36 -5.79 13.66
CA ASP A 96 -5.06 -4.84 14.74
C ASP A 96 -4.84 -3.42 14.20
N GLY A 97 -4.68 -3.28 12.89
CA GLY A 97 -4.46 -2.01 12.23
C GLY A 97 -3.10 -1.39 12.53
N ILE A 98 -2.09 -2.25 12.67
CA ILE A 98 -0.71 -1.88 13.00
C ILE A 98 0.26 -2.36 11.92
N TRP A 99 1.35 -1.64 11.76
CA TRP A 99 2.52 -2.07 11.01
C TRP A 99 3.53 -2.72 11.95
N GLY A 100 4.00 -3.91 11.57
CA GLY A 100 4.96 -4.67 12.36
C GLY A 100 6.00 -5.34 11.49
N PHE A 101 6.98 -5.98 12.11
CA PHE A 101 8.05 -6.68 11.41
C PHE A 101 8.42 -7.95 12.17
N ASN A 102 8.96 -8.94 11.46
CA ASN A 102 9.45 -10.18 12.08
C ASN A 102 10.89 -10.06 12.59
N VAL A 103 11.69 -9.16 11.99
CA VAL A 103 13.10 -8.89 12.34
C VAL A 103 13.40 -7.40 12.25
N GLY A 104 14.09 -6.83 13.25
CA GLY A 104 14.51 -5.43 13.28
C GLY A 104 14.16 -4.70 14.58
N ASN A 105 14.13 -3.37 14.49
CA ASN A 105 13.68 -2.44 15.52
C ASN A 105 12.62 -1.49 14.94
N TYR A 106 11.73 -0.98 15.80
CA TYR A 106 10.87 0.17 15.53
C TYR A 106 11.06 1.29 16.55
N CYS A 107 10.68 2.50 16.15
CA CYS A 107 10.60 3.66 17.03
C CYS A 107 9.35 4.48 16.65
N GLN A 108 8.50 4.77 17.63
CA GLN A 108 7.39 5.71 17.43
C GLN A 108 7.95 7.13 17.28
N SER A 109 7.47 7.84 16.27
CA SER A 109 7.89 9.20 15.97
C SER A 109 7.05 10.23 16.72
N ILE A 110 7.73 11.29 17.17
CA ILE A 110 7.10 12.53 17.66
C ILE A 110 7.14 13.66 16.60
N LEU A 111 7.53 13.35 15.36
CA LEU A 111 7.64 14.36 14.31
C LEU A 111 6.24 14.87 13.93
N ALA A 112 6.14 16.18 13.77
CA ALA A 112 4.93 16.84 13.29
C ALA A 112 4.74 16.60 11.78
N ILE A 113 4.28 15.40 11.43
CA ILE A 113 3.95 15.00 10.06
C ILE A 113 2.46 15.27 9.83
N ASN A 114 2.11 15.95 8.73
CA ASN A 114 0.71 16.14 8.37
C ASN A 114 0.13 14.81 7.87
N THR A 115 -0.67 14.15 8.71
CA THR A 115 -1.29 12.86 8.41
C THR A 115 -2.72 12.97 7.89
N ASN A 116 -3.23 14.19 7.65
CA ASN A 116 -4.59 14.39 7.19
C ASN A 116 -4.82 13.78 5.80
N GLY A 117 -5.85 12.94 5.69
CA GLY A 117 -6.21 12.28 4.44
C GLY A 117 -5.31 11.11 4.04
N ILE A 118 -4.30 10.76 4.85
CA ILE A 118 -3.46 9.60 4.61
C ILE A 118 -4.24 8.32 4.96
N ASN A 119 -4.24 7.36 4.05
CA ASN A 119 -4.72 6.01 4.32
C ASN A 119 -3.62 5.23 5.05
N TRP A 120 -3.84 4.96 6.34
CA TRP A 120 -2.89 4.24 7.19
C TRP A 120 -2.51 2.86 6.59
N GLU A 121 -3.43 2.18 5.89
CA GLU A 121 -3.18 0.87 5.25
C GLU A 121 -2.13 0.94 4.13
N GLN A 122 -1.83 2.14 3.64
CA GLN A 122 -0.98 2.38 2.47
C GLN A 122 0.06 3.48 2.71
N SER A 123 0.37 3.74 3.98
CA SER A 123 1.25 4.82 4.43
C SER A 123 2.75 4.48 4.38
N LEU A 124 3.09 3.23 4.04
CA LEU A 124 4.47 2.76 4.01
C LEU A 124 5.33 3.59 3.05
N THR A 125 6.42 4.12 3.59
CA THR A 125 7.33 5.05 2.93
C THR A 125 8.76 4.60 3.14
N LYS A 126 9.49 4.39 2.04
CA LYS A 126 10.92 4.04 2.07
C LYS A 126 11.76 5.32 2.17
N ARG A 127 12.85 5.28 2.95
CA ARG A 127 13.90 6.31 2.93
C ARG A 127 14.53 6.37 1.53
N PRO A 128 14.75 7.57 0.96
CA PRO A 128 15.51 7.71 -0.28
C PRO A 128 16.93 7.16 -0.13
N GLU A 129 17.45 6.50 -1.17
CA GLU A 129 18.75 5.81 -1.12
C GLU A 129 19.96 6.76 -1.02
N ASP A 130 19.75 8.02 -1.36
CA ASP A 130 20.75 9.09 -1.45
C ASP A 130 20.61 10.13 -0.33
N VAL A 131 19.94 9.77 0.77
CA VAL A 131 19.79 10.56 2.01
C VAL A 131 20.29 9.75 3.19
#